data_AF-A0A4Q4VDX7-F1
#
_entry.id   AF-A0A4Q4VDX7-F1
#
_cell.length_a   1.000
_cell.length_b   1.000
_cell.length_c   1.000
_cell.angle_alpha   90.00
_cell.angle_beta   90.00
_cell.angle_gamma   90.00
#
_symmetry.space_group_name_H-M   'P 1'
#
loop_
_entity.id
_entity.type
_entity.pdbx_description
1 polymer ?
#
loop_
_entity_poly.entity_id
_entity_poly.type
_entity_poly.pdbx_seq_one_letter_code
_entity_poly.pdbx_strand_id
1 'polypeptide(L)'
;MVLKEKIPDNDLSIRFKHGNHTIFLFVDPLKPFSDAAEELLEILKERYPDGLTTSAIPAKKTALPSDASRIEFAVLKDKLDPSKGWKPLKIVHGDDTPASKDIKDNSMIGFAIQPEDGGEDKEVTFEVDFPGYEDDYPEDAE
;
A
#
# COMPACT_ATOMS: atom_id res chain seq x y z
N MET A 1 9.27 9.58 14.31
CA MET A 1 10.41 8.66 14.52
C MET A 1 9.81 7.36 15.03
N VAL A 2 9.91 6.25 14.31
CA VAL A 2 9.46 4.95 14.85
C VAL A 2 10.40 4.53 15.98
N LEU A 3 9.82 4.27 17.16
CA LEU A 3 10.56 3.85 18.35
C LEU A 3 11.17 2.48 18.09
N LYS A 4 12.50 2.46 17.95
CA LYS A 4 13.33 1.33 17.51
C LYS A 4 13.39 0.14 18.48
N GLU A 5 12.60 0.12 19.56
CA GLU A 5 12.84 -0.75 20.72
C GLU A 5 11.98 -2.02 20.78
N LYS A 6 11.08 -2.28 19.83
CA LYS A 6 10.32 -3.55 19.76
C LYS A 6 10.00 -3.98 18.34
N ILE A 7 11.00 -4.11 17.47
CA ILE A 7 10.83 -4.92 16.26
C ILE A 7 11.31 -6.33 16.63
N PRO A 8 10.41 -7.28 16.97
CA PRO A 8 10.82 -8.66 17.16
C PRO A 8 11.50 -9.20 15.90
N ASP A 9 12.49 -10.07 16.08
CA ASP A 9 13.35 -10.63 15.01
C ASP A 9 12.57 -11.36 13.89
N ASN A 10 11.28 -11.62 14.11
CA ASN A 10 10.39 -12.33 13.18
C ASN A 10 9.44 -11.41 12.39
N ASP A 11 9.51 -10.09 12.56
CA ASP A 11 8.67 -9.18 11.78
C ASP A 11 9.06 -9.19 10.30
N LEU A 12 8.05 -9.11 9.43
CA LEU A 12 8.24 -9.02 8.00
C LEU A 12 8.45 -7.56 7.61
N SER A 13 9.50 -7.29 6.84
CA SER A 13 9.70 -5.98 6.20
C SER A 13 8.81 -5.89 4.96
N ILE A 14 7.74 -5.10 4.98
CA ILE A 14 6.77 -5.01 3.88
C ILE A 14 6.87 -3.66 3.17
N ARG A 15 6.80 -3.68 1.83
CA ARG A 15 6.73 -2.48 0.98
C ARG A 15 5.30 -2.24 0.53
N PHE A 16 4.64 -1.28 1.17
CA PHE A 16 3.31 -0.81 0.80
C PHE A 16 3.41 0.24 -0.31
N LYS A 17 2.71 0.03 -1.41
CA LYS A 17 2.74 0.90 -2.59
C LYS A 17 1.38 1.50 -2.92
N HIS A 18 1.38 2.80 -3.22
CA HIS A 18 0.21 3.53 -3.73
C HIS A 18 0.67 4.74 -4.54
N GLY A 19 0.25 4.83 -5.80
CA GLY A 19 0.81 5.79 -6.75
C GLY A 19 2.33 5.66 -6.80
N ASN A 20 3.03 6.80 -6.69
CA ASN A 20 4.50 6.85 -6.61
C ASN A 20 5.05 6.67 -5.18
N HIS A 21 4.22 6.45 -4.17
CA HIS A 21 4.67 6.26 -2.79
C HIS A 21 5.03 4.81 -2.52
N THR A 22 6.15 4.61 -1.85
CA THR A 22 6.52 3.34 -1.23
C THR A 22 6.77 3.57 0.26
N ILE A 23 5.97 2.93 1.10
CA ILE A 23 6.02 3.01 2.56
C ILE A 23 6.53 1.67 3.08
N PHE A 24 7.55 1.72 3.92
CA PHE A 24 8.16 0.52 4.52
C PHE A 24 7.67 0.38 5.96
N LEU A 25 7.02 -0.74 6.26
CA LEU A 25 6.57 -1.09 7.61
C LEU A 25 7.10 -2.47 8.02
N PHE A 26 7.37 -2.63 9.30
CA PHE A 26 7.61 -3.94 9.90
C PHE A 26 6.28 -4.47 10.40
N VAL A 27 5.88 -5.65 9.93
CA VAL A 27 4.57 -6.23 10.23
C VAL A 27 4.75 -7.59 10.88
N ASP A 28 4.09 -7.80 12.01
CA ASP A 28 4.05 -9.11 12.67
C ASP A 28 3.29 -10.11 11.78
N PRO A 29 3.93 -11.23 11.36
CA PRO A 29 3.31 -12.20 10.46
C PRO A 29 2.08 -12.92 11.06
N LEU A 30 1.93 -12.90 12.38
CA LEU A 30 0.88 -13.59 13.12
C LEU A 30 -0.25 -12.67 13.57
N LYS A 31 -0.07 -11.36 13.48
CA LYS A 31 -1.15 -10.41 13.77
C LYS A 31 -2.08 -10.24 12.58
N PRO A 32 -3.34 -9.85 12.82
CA PRO A 32 -4.27 -9.57 11.74
C PRO A 32 -3.78 -8.42 10.85
N PHE A 33 -4.18 -8.45 9.57
CA PHE A 33 -3.90 -7.36 8.63
C PHE A 33 -4.48 -6.00 9.06
N SER A 34 -5.48 -5.99 9.94
CA SER A 34 -6.04 -4.75 10.49
C SER A 34 -4.99 -3.94 11.24
N ASP A 35 -4.09 -4.59 11.99
CA ASP A 35 -3.02 -3.90 12.72
C ASP A 35 -2.08 -3.16 11.75
N ALA A 36 -1.74 -3.81 10.63
CA ALA A 36 -0.92 -3.19 9.58
C ALA A 36 -1.66 -2.02 8.89
N ALA A 37 -2.98 -2.12 8.72
CA ALA A 37 -3.80 -1.05 8.17
C ALA A 37 -3.89 0.16 9.10
N GLU A 38 -4.04 -0.07 10.41
CA GLU A 38 -4.06 0.97 11.44
C GLU A 38 -2.72 1.70 11.49
N GLU A 39 -1.61 0.97 11.59
CA GLU A 39 -0.27 1.56 11.62
C GLU A 39 0.03 2.34 10.33
N LEU A 40 -0.34 1.79 9.17
CA LEU A 40 -0.22 2.49 7.90
C LEU A 40 -1.03 3.79 7.91
N LEU A 41 -2.28 3.77 8.38
CA LEU A 41 -3.12 4.96 8.41
C LEU A 41 -2.58 6.05 9.35
N GLU A 42 -2.05 5.67 10.51
CA GLU A 42 -1.43 6.62 11.44
C GLU A 42 -0.24 7.32 10.79
N ILE A 43 0.64 6.56 10.13
CA ILE A 43 1.81 7.10 9.42
C ILE A 43 1.38 8.01 8.28
N LEU A 44 0.34 7.62 7.55
CA LEU A 44 -0.23 8.43 6.48
C LEU A 44 -0.76 9.77 7.01
N LYS A 45 -1.51 9.77 8.11
CA LYS A 45 -2.04 10.98 8.74
C LYS A 45 -0.93 11.88 9.28
N GLU A 46 0.14 11.31 9.84
CA GLU A 46 1.28 12.07 10.36
C GLU A 46 2.09 12.73 9.24
N ARG A 47 2.37 12.00 8.16
CA ARG A 47 3.30 12.44 7.11
C ARG A 47 2.64 13.10 5.90
N TYR A 48 1.38 12.78 5.64
CA TYR A 48 0.62 13.23 4.48
C TYR A 48 -0.75 13.75 4.91
N PRO A 49 -0.83 14.77 5.79
CA PRO A 49 -2.11 15.25 6.34
C PRO A 49 -3.09 15.73 5.25
N ASP A 50 -2.57 16.23 4.12
CA ASP A 50 -3.36 16.69 2.97
C ASP A 50 -3.65 15.59 1.93
N GLY A 51 -3.40 14.32 2.26
CA GLY A 51 -3.55 13.17 1.36
C GLY A 51 -2.29 12.79 0.61
N LEU A 52 -2.34 11.59 0.00
CA LEU A 52 -1.26 11.02 -0.81
C LEU A 52 -1.31 11.58 -2.23
N THR A 53 -0.16 11.99 -2.78
CA THR A 53 -0.08 12.37 -4.21
C THR A 53 0.05 11.11 -5.04
N THR A 54 -1.01 10.70 -5.74
CA THR A 54 -1.08 9.40 -6.43
C THR A 54 -0.56 9.45 -7.85
N SER A 55 -0.66 10.59 -8.52
CA SER A 55 -0.02 10.85 -9.82
C SER A 55 0.51 12.28 -9.85
N ALA A 56 1.69 12.46 -10.45
CA ALA A 56 2.26 13.77 -10.69
C ALA A 56 1.64 14.45 -11.92
N ILE A 57 1.21 13.67 -12.93
CA ILE A 57 0.72 14.19 -14.22
C ILE A 57 -0.45 13.30 -14.71
N PRO A 58 -1.71 13.77 -14.63
CA PRO A 58 -2.17 14.99 -13.95
C PRO A 58 -2.04 14.86 -12.42
N ALA A 59 -1.81 15.97 -11.74
CA ALA A 59 -1.71 16.00 -10.29
C ALA A 59 -3.01 15.48 -9.65
N LYS A 60 -2.96 14.28 -9.08
CA LYS A 60 -4.09 13.62 -8.40
C LYS A 60 -3.68 13.34 -6.96
N LYS A 61 -4.54 13.72 -6.02
CA LYS A 61 -4.40 13.36 -4.60
C LYS A 61 -5.48 12.37 -4.20
N THR A 62 -5.09 11.35 -3.45
CA THR A 62 -5.99 10.44 -2.75
C THR A 62 -6.13 10.93 -1.32
N ALA A 63 -7.36 11.29 -0.94
CA ALA A 63 -7.69 11.65 0.44
C ALA A 63 -7.49 10.45 1.37
N LEU A 64 -7.05 10.71 2.60
CA LEU A 64 -6.92 9.66 3.60
C LEU A 64 -8.29 9.26 4.14
N PRO A 65 -8.53 7.98 4.45
CA PRO A 65 -9.78 7.57 5.06
C PRO A 65 -9.83 7.96 6.54
N SER A 66 -11.03 8.15 7.08
CA SER A 66 -11.18 8.30 8.54
C SER A 66 -10.77 7.03 9.29
N ASP A 67 -11.08 5.86 8.70
CA ASP A 67 -10.95 4.54 9.30
C ASP A 67 -10.06 3.60 8.47
N ALA A 68 -9.28 2.74 9.15
CA ALA A 68 -8.32 1.83 8.52
C ALA A 68 -8.99 0.67 7.76
N SER A 69 -10.24 0.32 8.08
CA SER A 69 -11.02 -0.70 7.37
C SER A 69 -11.26 -0.36 5.89
N ARG A 70 -11.11 0.91 5.50
CA ARG A 70 -11.21 1.39 4.12
C ARG A 70 -9.90 1.26 3.33
N ILE A 71 -8.85 0.72 3.93
CA ILE A 71 -7.60 0.40 3.26
C ILE A 71 -7.69 -1.05 2.77
N GLU A 72 -7.69 -1.22 1.46
CA GLU A 72 -7.59 -2.53 0.84
C GLU A 72 -6.17 -2.83 0.42
N PHE A 73 -5.82 -4.12 0.42
CA PHE A 73 -4.50 -4.59 0.04
C PHE A 73 -4.58 -5.50 -1.18
N ALA A 74 -3.52 -5.50 -1.99
CA ALA A 74 -3.36 -6.37 -3.13
C ALA A 74 -1.92 -6.83 -3.29
N VAL A 75 -1.76 -7.99 -3.92
CA VAL A 75 -0.46 -8.49 -4.38
C VAL A 75 -0.41 -8.44 -5.91
N LEU A 76 0.77 -8.45 -6.50
CA LEU A 76 0.87 -8.57 -7.95
C LEU A 76 0.24 -9.89 -8.44
N LYS A 77 -0.45 -9.84 -9.58
CA LYS A 77 -0.92 -11.05 -10.27
C LYS A 77 0.25 -11.92 -10.71
N ASP A 78 1.32 -11.28 -11.18
CA ASP A 78 2.59 -11.91 -11.51
C ASP A 78 3.71 -11.23 -10.70
N LYS A 79 4.42 -12.01 -9.86
CA LYS A 79 5.47 -11.47 -8.98
C LYS A 79 6.66 -10.90 -9.75
N LEU A 80 6.84 -11.27 -11.02
CA LEU A 80 7.95 -10.85 -11.87
C LEU A 80 7.55 -9.72 -12.84
N ASP A 81 6.25 -9.50 -13.04
CA ASP A 81 5.75 -8.51 -14.00
C ASP A 81 4.65 -7.62 -13.40
N PRO A 82 5.00 -6.42 -12.90
CA PRO A 82 4.04 -5.50 -12.33
C PRO A 82 3.00 -4.99 -13.35
N SER A 83 3.28 -5.05 -14.66
CA SER A 83 2.35 -4.61 -15.71
C SER A 83 1.11 -5.51 -15.82
N LYS A 84 1.18 -6.74 -15.29
CA LYS A 84 0.02 -7.67 -15.23
C LYS A 84 -1.04 -7.21 -14.22
N GLY A 85 -0.73 -6.19 -13.41
CA GLY A 85 -1.65 -5.58 -12.47
C GLY A 85 -1.80 -6.35 -11.16
N TRP A 86 -2.80 -5.96 -10.40
CA TRP A 86 -2.96 -6.32 -8.99
C TRP A 86 -4.09 -7.32 -8.77
N LYS A 87 -3.88 -8.22 -7.81
CA LYS A 87 -4.88 -9.17 -7.29
C LYS A 87 -5.24 -8.74 -5.87
N PRO A 88 -6.49 -8.30 -5.62
CA PRO A 88 -6.95 -7.94 -4.29
C PRO A 88 -6.79 -9.13 -3.32
N LEU A 89 -6.29 -8.84 -2.13
CA LEU A 89 -6.27 -9.79 -1.03
C LEU A 89 -7.67 -9.80 -0.41
N LYS A 90 -8.36 -10.93 -0.48
CA LYS A 90 -9.61 -11.14 0.25
C LYS A 90 -9.28 -11.29 1.73
N ILE A 91 -9.24 -10.18 2.46
CA ILE A 91 -8.93 -10.14 3.90
C ILE A 91 -10.26 -10.11 4.65
N VAL A 92 -10.50 -11.15 5.45
CA VAL A 92 -11.57 -11.15 6.43
C VAL A 92 -11.03 -10.48 7.69
N HIS A 93 -11.70 -9.41 8.11
CA HIS A 93 -11.27 -8.58 9.24
C HIS A 93 -11.12 -9.42 10.52
N GLY A 94 -9.94 -9.37 11.14
CA GLY A 94 -9.63 -10.06 12.39
C GLY A 94 -9.14 -11.52 12.28
N ASP A 95 -9.35 -12.18 11.13
CA ASP A 95 -8.98 -13.60 10.95
C ASP A 95 -7.73 -13.80 10.06
N ASP A 96 -7.53 -12.91 9.09
CA ASP A 96 -6.46 -13.05 8.12
C ASP A 96 -5.16 -12.34 8.56
N THR A 97 -4.06 -13.08 8.50
CA THR A 97 -2.71 -12.61 8.86
C THR A 97 -1.81 -12.56 7.63
N PRO A 98 -0.69 -11.81 7.65
CA PRO A 98 0.29 -11.84 6.56
C PRO A 98 0.75 -13.27 6.24
N ALA A 99 1.00 -14.09 7.25
CA ALA A 99 1.38 -15.49 7.06
C ALA A 99 0.28 -16.31 6.37
N SER A 100 -1.01 -16.12 6.72
CA SER A 100 -2.12 -16.87 6.10
C SER A 100 -2.31 -16.53 4.62
N LYS A 101 -1.83 -15.35 4.18
CA LYS A 101 -1.88 -14.88 2.78
C LYS A 101 -0.60 -15.12 1.98
N ASP A 102 0.33 -15.96 2.46
CA ASP A 102 1.66 -16.21 1.85
C ASP A 102 2.49 -14.92 1.67
N ILE A 103 2.28 -13.92 2.54
CA ILE A 103 3.16 -12.75 2.58
C ILE A 103 4.46 -13.12 3.27
N LYS A 104 5.56 -12.77 2.62
CA LYS A 104 6.93 -13.05 3.07
C LYS A 104 7.67 -11.76 3.33
N ASP A 105 8.81 -11.87 4.01
CA ASP A 105 9.72 -10.75 4.17
C ASP A 105 10.04 -10.12 2.81
N ASN A 106 10.16 -8.79 2.78
CA ASN A 106 10.37 -7.99 1.58
C ASN A 106 9.27 -8.12 0.50
N SER A 107 8.06 -8.56 0.85
CA SER A 107 6.94 -8.56 -0.09
C SER A 107 6.50 -7.14 -0.47
N MET A 108 6.03 -7.00 -1.72
CA MET A 108 5.43 -5.77 -2.21
C MET A 108 3.91 -5.92 -2.20
N ILE A 109 3.24 -5.02 -1.49
CA ILE A 109 1.79 -4.99 -1.34
C ILE A 109 1.30 -3.65 -1.87
N GLY A 110 0.40 -3.68 -2.84
CA GLY A 110 -0.33 -2.50 -3.27
C GLY A 110 -1.43 -2.21 -2.26
N PHE A 111 -1.67 -0.93 -1.94
CA PHE A 111 -2.82 -0.54 -1.16
C PHE A 111 -3.65 0.52 -1.88
N ALA A 112 -4.93 0.51 -1.59
CA ALA A 112 -5.88 1.46 -2.14
C ALA A 112 -6.82 1.93 -1.04
N ILE A 113 -7.25 3.19 -1.14
CA ILE A 113 -8.13 3.82 -0.15
C ILE A 113 -9.52 3.91 -0.77
N GLN A 114 -10.49 3.32 -0.10
CA GLN A 114 -11.89 3.47 -0.48
C GLN A 114 -12.39 4.88 -0.09
N PRO A 115 -12.98 5.64 -1.02
CA PRO A 115 -13.48 6.97 -0.74
C PRO A 115 -14.67 6.93 0.22
N GLU A 116 -14.77 7.91 1.13
CA GLU A 116 -15.81 7.94 2.16
C GLU A 116 -17.24 8.03 1.60
N ASP A 117 -17.40 8.72 0.46
CA ASP A 117 -18.66 8.87 -0.27
C ASP A 117 -18.88 7.78 -1.34
N GLY A 118 -18.02 6.76 -1.38
CA GLY A 118 -18.15 5.62 -2.28
C GLY A 118 -19.14 4.59 -1.75
N GLY A 119 -20.08 4.14 -2.58
CA GLY A 119 -20.87 2.95 -2.28
C GLY A 119 -19.95 1.73 -2.11
N GLU A 120 -20.39 0.81 -1.25
CA GLU A 120 -19.68 -0.41 -0.83
C GLU A 120 -19.30 -1.33 -2.02
N ASP A 121 -19.95 -1.13 -3.18
CA ASP A 121 -19.81 -1.92 -4.40
C ASP A 121 -18.80 -1.35 -5.43
N LYS A 122 -18.07 -0.27 -5.13
CA LYS A 122 -17.07 0.26 -6.08
C LYS A 122 -15.85 -0.64 -6.14
N GLU A 123 -15.56 -1.16 -7.32
CA GLU A 123 -14.35 -1.94 -7.59
C GLU A 123 -13.10 -1.10 -7.28
N VAL A 124 -12.34 -1.54 -6.27
CA VAL A 124 -11.16 -0.83 -5.80
C VAL A 124 -10.02 -1.03 -6.80
N THR A 125 -9.53 0.09 -7.33
CA THR A 125 -8.42 0.10 -8.30
C THR A 125 -7.11 0.38 -7.57
N PHE A 126 -6.16 -0.54 -7.73
CA PHE A 126 -4.82 -0.41 -7.18
C PHE A 126 -3.91 0.34 -8.17
N GLU A 127 -3.88 1.66 -8.02
CA GLU A 127 -2.99 2.53 -8.78
C GLU A 127 -1.60 2.50 -8.13
N VAL A 128 -0.61 1.92 -8.81
CA VAL A 128 0.79 1.92 -8.37
C VAL A 128 1.66 2.27 -9.55
N ASP A 129 2.53 3.25 -9.33
CA ASP A 129 3.49 3.74 -10.30
C ASP A 129 4.86 3.09 -10.05
N PHE A 130 5.50 2.68 -11.13
CA PHE A 130 6.86 2.14 -11.11
C PHE A 130 7.73 3.09 -11.90
N PRO A 131 8.63 3.85 -11.25
CA PRO A 131 9.47 4.79 -11.97
C PRO A 131 10.27 4.06 -13.04
N GLY A 132 10.08 4.45 -14.30
CA GLY A 132 10.83 3.98 -15.44
C GLY A 132 12.00 4.92 -15.73
N TYR A 133 13.09 4.39 -16.26
CA TYR A 133 14.22 5.22 -16.71
C TYR A 133 13.83 6.20 -17.84
N GLU A 134 12.76 5.90 -18.59
CA GLU A 134 12.26 6.76 -19.67
C GLU A 134 11.61 8.07 -19.15
N ASP A 135 11.10 8.09 -17.92
CA ASP A 135 10.52 9.31 -17.32
C ASP A 135 11.59 10.34 -16.90
N ASP A 136 12.83 9.90 -16.64
CA ASP A 136 13.96 10.75 -16.22
C ASP A 136 14.76 11.34 -17.39
N TYR A 137 14.63 10.79 -18.60
CA TYR A 137 15.30 11.25 -19.81
C TYR A 137 14.30 11.39 -20.96
N PRO A 138 13.62 12.54 -21.11
CA PRO A 138 12.85 12.80 -22.33
C PRO A 138 13.82 12.75 -23.52
N GLU A 139 13.61 11.84 -24.46
CA GLU A 139 14.44 11.69 -25.67
C GLU A 139 14.40 12.90 -26.63
N ASP A 140 13.69 13.99 -26.29
CA ASP A 140 13.60 15.20 -27.10
C ASP A 140 14.30 16.41 -26.45
N ALA A 141 15.61 16.29 -26.26
CA ALA A 141 16.50 17.44 -26.07
C ALA A 141 17.54 17.49 -27.21
N GLU A 142 17.07 17.59 -28.45
CA GLU A 142 17.87 18.07 -29.61
C GLU A 142 17.41 19.46 -30.05
#